data_AF-A0A2G5F7X4-F1
#
_entry.id   AF-A0A2G5F7X4-F1
#
_cell.length_a   1.000
_cell.length_b   1.000
_cell.length_c   1.000
_cell.angle_alpha   90.00
_cell.angle_beta   90.00
_cell.angle_gamma   90.00
#
_symmetry.space_group_name_H-M   'P 1'
#
loop_
_entity.id
_entity.type
_entity.pdbx_description
1 polymer ?
#
loop_
_entity_poly.entity_id
_entity_poly.type
_entity_poly.pdbx_seq_one_letter_code
_entity_poly.pdbx_strand_id
1 'polypeptide(L)'
;MDVEKLKKMAGAVRTGGKGSIRRKKKAVHKTNTTDDKRLQSTLKRLNVNAIPAIEEVNIFKDDTVIQFQNPKVQASIVANTWVVSGTPQTKKLQDVLPGIINQLGTCFFRHLFLYPL
;
A
#
# COMPACT_ATOMS: atom_id res chain seq x y z
N MET A 1 -48.75 -31.66 -28.37
CA MET A 1 -47.33 -31.26 -28.22
C MET A 1 -46.56 -31.86 -29.39
N ASP A 2 -46.26 -31.05 -30.41
CA ASP A 2 -45.66 -31.53 -31.66
C ASP A 2 -44.17 -31.85 -31.47
N VAL A 3 -43.86 -33.15 -31.42
CA VAL A 3 -42.52 -33.69 -31.11
C VAL A 3 -41.46 -33.27 -32.15
N GLU A 4 -41.88 -33.03 -33.39
CA GLU A 4 -40.99 -32.66 -34.49
C GLU A 4 -40.48 -31.21 -34.40
N LYS A 5 -41.34 -30.28 -33.95
CA LYS A 5 -40.93 -28.88 -33.69
C LYS A 5 -39.95 -28.81 -32.51
N LEU A 6 -40.17 -29.63 -31.49
CA LEU A 6 -39.26 -29.77 -30.34
C LEU A 6 -37.87 -30.27 -30.76
N LYS A 7 -37.79 -31.28 -31.63
CA LYS A 7 -36.50 -31.79 -32.15
C LYS A 7 -35.73 -30.75 -32.98
N LYS A 8 -36.41 -29.95 -33.80
CA LYS A 8 -35.77 -28.85 -34.55
C LYS A 8 -35.23 -27.74 -33.64
N MET A 9 -35.92 -27.43 -32.55
CA MET A 9 -35.46 -26.41 -31.59
C MET A 9 -34.29 -26.88 -30.72
N ALA A 10 -34.18 -28.18 -30.44
CA ALA A 10 -33.05 -28.74 -29.68
C ALA A 10 -31.70 -28.61 -30.41
N GLY A 11 -31.68 -28.71 -31.74
CA GLY A 11 -30.45 -28.58 -32.55
C GLY A 11 -29.93 -27.14 -32.68
N ALA A 12 -30.77 -26.14 -32.42
CA ALA A 12 -30.40 -24.73 -32.50
C ALA A 12 -29.73 -24.20 -31.22
N VAL A 13 -29.80 -24.94 -30.11
CA VAL A 13 -29.16 -24.57 -28.85
C VAL A 13 -27.69 -24.96 -28.92
N ARG A 14 -26.86 -24.08 -29.50
CA ARG A 14 -25.39 -24.17 -29.53
C ARG A 14 -24.76 -23.93 -28.15
N THR A 15 -25.19 -24.69 -27.15
CA THR A 15 -24.59 -24.76 -25.81
C THR A 15 -23.40 -25.71 -25.80
N GLY A 16 -22.25 -25.20 -26.24
CA GLY A 16 -20.95 -25.87 -26.02
C GLY A 16 -20.61 -26.96 -27.03
N GLY A 17 -19.46 -26.81 -27.67
CA GLY A 17 -18.90 -27.74 -28.64
C GLY A 17 -17.59 -27.20 -29.22
N LYS A 18 -16.83 -28.05 -29.92
CA LYS A 18 -15.58 -27.67 -30.60
C LYS A 18 -15.92 -26.62 -31.68
N GLY A 19 -15.48 -25.37 -31.48
CA GLY A 19 -15.83 -24.22 -32.35
C GLY A 19 -16.93 -23.29 -31.82
N SER A 20 -17.51 -23.56 -30.65
CA SER A 20 -18.41 -22.60 -29.97
C SER A 20 -17.62 -21.39 -29.44
N ILE A 21 -18.19 -20.18 -29.56
CA ILE A 21 -17.55 -18.92 -29.13
C ILE A 21 -17.27 -18.99 -27.62
N ARG A 22 -15.99 -19.13 -27.27
CA ARG A 22 -15.53 -19.13 -25.88
C ARG A 22 -15.44 -17.68 -25.42
N ARG A 23 -16.28 -17.28 -24.46
CA ARG A 23 -16.19 -15.94 -23.85
C ARG A 23 -14.80 -15.78 -23.20
N LYS A 24 -14.03 -14.75 -23.60
CA LYS A 24 -12.78 -14.41 -22.91
C LYS A 24 -13.12 -14.05 -21.46
N LYS A 25 -12.52 -14.78 -20.51
CA LYS A 25 -12.60 -14.44 -19.08
C LYS A 25 -11.76 -13.19 -18.86
N LYS A 26 -12.40 -12.04 -18.59
CA LYS A 26 -11.70 -10.87 -18.05
C LYS A 26 -11.29 -11.21 -16.62
N ALA A 27 -9.99 -11.45 -16.40
CA ALA A 27 -9.45 -11.57 -15.04
C ALA A 27 -9.45 -10.18 -14.41
N VAL A 28 -10.54 -9.84 -13.73
CA VAL A 28 -10.63 -8.62 -12.94
C VAL A 28 -9.89 -8.90 -11.63
N HIS A 29 -8.69 -8.34 -11.47
CA HIS A 29 -8.06 -8.26 -10.16
C HIS A 29 -8.88 -7.29 -9.32
N LYS A 30 -9.65 -7.84 -8.36
CA LYS A 30 -10.20 -7.07 -7.26
C LYS A 30 -9.11 -6.93 -6.21
N THR A 31 -8.83 -5.71 -5.82
CA THR A 31 -7.99 -5.40 -4.66
C THR A 31 -8.69 -5.95 -3.41
N ASN A 32 -7.98 -6.76 -2.64
CA ASN A 32 -8.50 -7.45 -1.47
C ASN A 32 -8.73 -6.48 -0.30
N THR A 33 -9.94 -5.94 -0.17
CA THR A 33 -10.41 -5.22 1.02
C THR A 33 -10.43 -6.08 2.31
N THR A 34 -10.24 -7.39 2.21
CA THR A 34 -10.11 -8.31 3.34
C THR A 34 -8.78 -8.17 4.08
N ASP A 35 -7.70 -7.82 3.38
CA ASP A 35 -6.37 -7.80 3.96
C ASP A 35 -6.19 -6.60 4.89
N ASP A 36 -6.81 -5.47 4.56
CA ASP A 36 -6.80 -4.26 5.39
C ASP A 36 -7.50 -4.50 6.75
N LYS A 37 -8.61 -5.24 6.76
CA LYS A 37 -9.29 -5.61 8.02
C LYS A 37 -8.45 -6.55 8.87
N ARG A 38 -7.69 -7.45 8.24
CA ARG A 38 -6.76 -8.37 8.94
C ARG A 38 -5.56 -7.62 9.49
N LEU A 39 -5.01 -6.65 8.75
CA LEU A 39 -3.95 -5.78 9.22
C LEU A 39 -4.42 -4.99 10.45
N GLN A 40 -5.59 -4.36 10.38
CA GLN A 40 -6.13 -3.63 11.53
C GLN A 40 -6.36 -4.51 12.76
N SER A 41 -6.80 -5.77 12.58
CA SER A 41 -6.95 -6.69 13.72
C SER A 41 -5.61 -7.12 14.30
N THR A 42 -4.57 -7.29 13.47
CA THR A 42 -3.20 -7.59 13.94
C THR A 42 -2.60 -6.42 14.72
N LEU A 43 -2.80 -5.19 14.24
CA LEU A 43 -2.31 -3.97 14.87
C LEU A 43 -2.98 -3.77 16.24
N LYS A 44 -4.29 -3.99 16.34
CA LYS A 44 -5.00 -3.95 17.63
C LYS A 44 -4.44 -4.96 18.65
N ARG A 45 -4.04 -6.16 18.22
CA ARG A 45 -3.42 -7.16 19.13
C ARG A 45 -2.05 -6.73 19.64
N LEU A 46 -1.32 -5.93 18.88
CA LEU A 46 -0.02 -5.38 19.27
C LEU A 46 -0.16 -4.15 20.18
N ASN A 47 -1.38 -3.80 20.60
CA ASN A 47 -1.68 -2.63 21.44
C ASN A 47 -1.07 -1.33 20.87
N VAL A 48 -1.11 -1.16 19.54
CA VAL A 48 -0.75 0.11 18.91
C VAL A 48 -1.90 1.09 19.01
N ASN A 49 -1.61 2.31 19.45
CA ASN A 49 -2.57 3.40 19.58
C ASN A 49 -2.40 4.39 18.43
N ALA A 50 -3.50 4.90 17.89
CA ALA A 50 -3.44 5.94 16.86
C ALA A 50 -3.05 7.28 17.49
N ILE A 51 -2.05 7.95 16.90
CA ILE A 51 -1.61 9.29 17.33
C ILE A 51 -2.24 10.32 16.38
N PRO A 52 -3.14 11.19 16.86
CA PRO A 52 -3.74 12.23 16.02
C PRO A 52 -2.74 13.36 15.74
N ALA A 53 -3.05 14.17 14.73
CA ALA A 53 -2.35 15.43 14.42
C ALA A 53 -0.84 15.30 14.09
N ILE A 54 -0.44 14.22 13.40
CA ILE A 54 0.90 14.14 12.83
C ILE A 54 0.94 14.88 11.49
N GLU A 55 1.81 15.90 11.41
CA GLU A 55 2.01 16.70 10.21
C GLU A 55 2.95 16.01 9.23
N GLU A 56 4.06 15.48 9.70
CA GLU A 56 5.05 14.80 8.86
C GLU A 56 5.82 13.70 9.58
N VAL A 57 6.25 12.71 8.81
CA VAL A 57 7.22 11.69 9.22
C VAL A 57 8.33 11.66 8.20
N ASN A 58 9.57 11.86 8.67
CA ASN A 58 10.76 11.81 7.85
C ASN A 58 11.61 10.61 8.26
N ILE A 59 11.87 9.73 7.30
CA ILE A 59 12.77 8.58 7.48
C ILE A 59 14.06 8.91 6.74
N PHE A 60 15.13 9.11 7.51
CA PHE A 60 16.47 9.35 6.98
C PHE A 60 17.14 8.02 6.66
N LYS A 61 17.60 7.90 5.41
CA LYS A 61 18.36 6.75 4.94
C LYS A 61 19.54 7.26 4.12
N ASP A 62 20.73 7.22 4.71
CA ASP A 62 21.99 7.67 4.10
C ASP A 62 21.81 9.05 3.42
N ASP A 63 21.79 9.11 2.08
CA ASP A 63 21.64 10.34 1.29
C ASP A 63 20.19 10.69 0.90
N THR A 64 19.23 9.83 1.26
CA THR A 64 17.82 9.94 0.89
C THR A 64 16.92 10.14 2.09
N VAL A 65 15.86 10.90 1.88
CA VAL A 65 14.81 11.14 2.88
C VAL A 65 13.50 10.64 2.30
N ILE A 66 12.85 9.73 3.01
CA ILE A 66 11.49 9.31 2.71
C ILE A 66 10.56 10.14 3.58
N GLN A 67 9.87 11.09 2.95
CA GLN A 67 8.92 11.99 3.59
C GLN A 67 7.50 11.47 3.43
N PHE A 68 6.73 11.51 4.51
CA PHE A 68 5.30 11.31 4.51
C PHE A 68 4.63 12.60 4.99
N GLN A 69 3.77 13.18 4.16
CA GLN A 69 2.94 14.34 4.53
C GLN A 69 1.59 13.86 5.05
N ASN A 70 1.18 14.38 6.22
CA ASN A 70 -0.03 14.03 6.94
C ASN A 70 -0.33 12.52 7.02
N PRO A 71 0.64 11.69 7.47
CA PRO A 71 0.44 10.25 7.55
C PRO A 71 -0.53 9.87 8.68
N LYS A 72 -1.15 8.70 8.53
CA LYS A 72 -1.80 8.02 9.65
C LYS A 72 -0.75 7.25 10.41
N VAL A 73 -0.50 7.66 11.65
CA VAL A 73 0.49 7.01 12.52
C VAL A 73 -0.21 6.27 13.64
N GLN A 74 0.19 5.03 13.85
CA GLN A 74 -0.17 4.22 15.01
C GLN A 74 1.12 3.79 15.69
N ALA A 75 1.20 3.90 17.01
CA ALA A 75 2.40 3.51 17.72
C ALA A 75 2.08 2.88 19.06
N SER A 76 2.95 1.98 19.49
CA SER A 76 3.01 1.51 20.86
C SER A 76 4.30 2.02 21.47
N ILE A 77 4.20 3.03 22.33
CA ILE A 77 5.35 3.64 23.02
C ILE A 77 6.06 2.62 23.90
N VAL A 78 5.30 1.72 24.55
CA VAL A 78 5.84 0.68 25.42
C VAL A 78 6.71 -0.32 24.65
N ALA A 79 6.31 -0.65 23.41
CA ALA A 79 7.02 -1.61 22.58
C ALA A 79 8.02 -0.97 21.60
N ASN A 80 8.14 0.37 21.60
CA ASN A 80 8.90 1.14 20.60
C ASN A 80 8.53 0.80 19.13
N THR A 81 7.28 0.42 18.89
CA THR A 81 6.79 0.02 17.56
C THR A 81 5.99 1.14 16.94
N TRP A 82 6.38 1.55 15.74
CA TRP A 82 5.73 2.62 14.97
C TRP A 82 5.21 2.07 13.65
N VAL A 83 3.97 2.43 13.31
CA VAL A 83 3.28 2.02 12.09
C VAL A 83 2.84 3.29 11.38
N VAL A 84 3.45 3.54 10.23
CA VAL A 84 3.21 4.74 9.42
C VAL A 84 2.49 4.30 8.15
N SER A 85 1.32 4.87 7.91
CA SER A 85 0.51 4.61 6.72
C SER A 85 0.28 5.91 5.97
N GLY A 86 0.78 5.97 4.73
CA GLY A 86 0.66 7.14 3.87
C GLY A 86 1.42 6.95 2.57
N THR A 87 1.35 7.93 1.68
CA THR A 87 2.10 7.94 0.43
C THR A 87 3.54 8.38 0.69
N PRO A 88 4.55 7.53 0.45
CA PRO A 88 5.95 7.94 0.61
C PRO A 88 6.39 8.83 -0.55
N GLN A 89 7.08 9.91 -0.24
CA GLN A 89 7.85 10.70 -1.20
C GLN A 89 9.34 10.56 -0.91
N THR A 90 10.09 9.98 -1.84
CA THR A 90 11.55 9.88 -1.69
C THR A 90 12.21 11.10 -2.32
N LYS A 91 12.98 11.84 -1.52
CA LYS A 91 13.73 13.03 -1.94
C LYS A 91 15.20 12.85 -1.57
N LYS A 92 16.10 13.53 -2.28
CA LYS A 92 17.51 13.59 -1.85
C LYS A 92 17.63 14.56 -0.69
N LEU A 93 18.54 14.29 0.24
CA LEU A 93 18.76 15.13 1.42
C LEU A 93 19.03 16.60 1.03
N GLN A 94 19.78 16.81 -0.05
CA GLN A 94 20.15 18.14 -0.57
C GLN A 94 18.94 18.98 -0.98
N ASP A 95 17.88 18.37 -1.50
CA ASP A 95 16.69 19.07 -2.02
C ASP A 95 15.75 19.53 -0.90
N VAL A 96 15.93 19.03 0.33
CA VAL A 96 15.06 19.32 1.48
C VAL A 96 15.75 20.20 2.53
N LEU A 97 17.01 20.56 2.30
CA LEU A 97 17.70 21.60 3.06
C LEU A 97 17.19 22.99 2.62
N PRO A 98 17.06 23.97 3.54
CA PRO A 98 17.48 23.95 4.95
C PRO A 98 16.39 23.55 5.96
N GLY A 99 15.14 23.31 5.54
CA GLY A 99 14.00 23.12 6.45
C GLY A 99 14.16 21.94 7.43
N ILE A 100 14.91 20.92 7.03
CA ILE A 100 15.12 19.68 7.80
C ILE A 100 16.28 19.76 8.82
N ILE A 101 17.05 20.85 8.84
CA ILE A 101 18.23 20.99 9.74
C ILE A 101 17.83 20.82 11.21
N ASN A 102 16.67 21.32 11.62
CA ASN A 102 16.22 21.21 13.01
C ASN A 102 15.86 19.78 13.44
N GLN A 103 15.60 18.88 12.48
CA GLN A 103 15.27 17.47 12.74
C GLN A 103 16.51 16.57 12.71
N LEU A 104 17.57 17.02 12.02
CA LEU A 104 18.87 16.36 12.01
C LEU A 104 19.65 16.78 13.27
N GLY A 105 19.70 15.91 14.27
CA GLY A 105 20.54 16.13 15.45
C GLY A 105 22.02 16.37 15.08
N THR A 106 22.76 17.05 15.96
CA THR A 106 24.19 17.43 15.75
C THR A 106 25.10 16.25 15.40
N CYS A 107 24.74 15.03 15.80
CA CYS A 107 25.46 13.79 15.47
C CYS A 107 25.44 13.46 13.96
N PHE A 108 24.32 13.69 13.27
CA PHE A 108 24.19 13.38 11.84
C PHE A 108 24.94 14.42 10.98
N PHE A 109 24.90 15.68 11.41
CA PHE A 109 25.66 16.77 10.79
C PHE A 109 27.18 16.49 10.83
N ARG A 110 27.67 15.94 11.94
CA ARG A 110 29.08 15.57 12.07
C ARG A 110 29.47 14.48 11.06
N HIS A 111 28.63 13.49 10.81
CA HIS A 111 28.93 12.43 9.84
C HIS A 111 28.95 12.97 8.40
N LEU A 112 27.99 13.81 8.03
CA LEU A 112 27.87 14.36 6.68
C LEU A 112 28.96 15.38 6.33
N PHE A 113 29.44 16.16 7.32
CA PHE A 113 30.41 17.24 7.08
C PHE A 113 31.86 16.91 7.48
N LEU A 114 32.11 15.97 8.40
CA LEU A 114 33.47 15.65 8.87
C LEU A 114 34.04 14.32 8.34
N TYR A 115 33.27 13.52 7.61
CA TYR A 115 33.78 12.32 6.91
C TYR A 115 33.32 12.25 5.43
N PRO A 116 33.69 13.20 4.57
CA PRO A 116 33.56 13.03 3.14
C PRO A 116 34.74 12.18 2.62
N LEU A 117 34.68 10.85 2.84
CA LEU A 117 35.76 9.88 2.54
C LEU A 117 37.07 10.06 3.33
#